data_AF-A0A7V8XPW0-F1
#
_entry.id   AF-A0A7V8XPW0-F1
#
_cell.length_a   1.000
_cell.length_b   1.000
_cell.length_c   1.000
_cell.angle_alpha   90.00
_cell.angle_beta   90.00
_cell.angle_gamma   90.00
#
_symmetry.space_group_name_H-M   'P 1'
#
loop_
_entity.id
_entity.type
_entity.pdbx_description
1 polymer ?
#
loop_
_entity_poly.entity_id
_entity_poly.type
_entity_poly.pdbx_seq_one_letter_code
_entity_poly.pdbx_strand_id
1 'polypeptide(L)' 'MHGHQGTSELRLRGWALLLNFRPYAPRSNRPRTHDSPAHRLNGKRYHEHWLHNLMASTSLMGFRNRVPAIR' A
#
# COMPACT_ATOMS: atom_id res chain seq x y z
N MET A 1 -9.49 24.05 17.81
CA MET A 1 -9.14 23.39 16.53
C MET A 1 -9.50 21.91 16.66
N HIS A 2 -10.71 21.49 16.24
CA HIS A 2 -11.22 20.14 16.52
C HIS A 2 -10.94 19.20 15.36
N GLY A 3 -9.71 18.67 15.29
CA GLY A 3 -9.40 17.59 14.36
C GLY A 3 -10.23 16.36 14.70
N HIS A 4 -11.01 15.84 13.74
CA HIS A 4 -11.79 14.63 13.97
C HIS A 4 -10.86 13.42 14.12
N GLN A 5 -11.04 12.62 15.17
CA GLN A 5 -10.18 11.47 15.49
C GLN A 5 -10.08 10.49 14.31
N GLY A 6 -11.20 10.20 13.64
CA GLY A 6 -11.23 9.31 12.47
C GLY A 6 -10.38 9.82 11.31
N THR A 7 -10.42 11.13 11.02
CA THR A 7 -9.56 11.74 9.99
C THR A 7 -8.08 11.65 10.38
N SER A 8 -7.78 11.84 11.66
CA SER A 8 -6.40 11.77 12.17
C SER A 8 -5.85 10.35 12.05
N GLU A 9 -6.65 9.35 12.36
CA GLU A 9 -6.29 7.95 12.21
C GLU A 9 -6.04 7.57 10.74
N LEU A 10 -6.93 7.96 9.82
CA LEU A 10 -6.74 7.70 8.39
C LEU A 10 -5.46 8.37 7.86
N ARG A 11 -5.18 9.59 8.29
CA ARG A 11 -3.93 10.29 7.95
C ARG A 11 -2.70 9.54 8.46
N LEU A 12 -2.72 9.09 9.72
CA LEU A 12 -1.60 8.34 10.31
C LEU A 12 -1.36 7.02 9.57
N ARG A 13 -2.43 6.27 9.26
CA ARG A 13 -2.35 5.03 8.47
C ARG A 13 -1.78 5.28 7.07
N GLY A 14 -2.23 6.34 6.39
CA GLY A 14 -1.69 6.76 5.10
C GLY A 14 -0.19 7.06 5.16
N TRP A 15 0.24 7.80 6.19
CA TRP A 15 1.66 8.08 6.44
C TRP A 15 2.47 6.81 6.70
N ALA A 16 1.97 5.88 7.52
CA ALA A 16 2.64 4.62 7.79
C ALA A 16 2.83 3.80 6.50
N LEU A 17 1.81 3.75 5.62
CA LEU A 17 1.92 3.09 4.32
C LEU A 17 3.00 3.73 3.44
N LEU A 18 3.00 5.06 3.33
CA LEU A 18 4.01 5.77 2.55
C LEU A 18 5.43 5.52 3.08
N LEU A 19 5.64 5.55 4.41
CA LEU A 19 6.94 5.29 5.00
C LEU A 19 7.44 3.87 4.73
N ASN A 20 6.54 2.88 4.67
CA ASN A 20 6.89 1.50 4.36
C ASN A 20 7.20 1.28 2.86
N PHE A 21 6.51 1.99 1.96
CA PHE A 21 6.67 1.82 0.51
C PHE A 21 7.71 2.75 -0.11
N ARG A 22 7.98 3.92 0.48
CA ARG A 22 8.96 4.90 -0.03
C ARG A 22 10.36 4.32 -0.26
N PRO A 23 10.90 3.42 0.58
CA PRO A 23 12.19 2.79 0.34
C PRO A 23 12.24 1.92 -0.91
N TYR A 24 11.11 1.66 -1.59
CA TYR A 24 10.98 0.87 -2.82
C TYR A 24 10.85 1.76 -4.08
N ALA A 25 10.73 3.08 -3.92
CA ALA A 25 10.68 4.02 -5.04
C ALA A 25 12.03 4.10 -5.79
N PRO A 26 12.07 4.29 -7.12
CA PRO A 26 13.31 4.40 -7.89
C PRO A 26 14.28 5.43 -7.29
N ARG A 27 13.75 6.58 -6.85
CA ARG A 27 14.51 7.67 -6.25
C ARG A 27 15.29 7.28 -4.98
N SER A 28 14.90 6.22 -4.28
CA SER A 28 15.63 5.81 -3.07
C SER A 28 16.98 5.17 -3.37
N ASN A 29 17.28 4.78 -4.62
CA ASN A 29 18.58 4.26 -5.08
C ASN A 29 19.23 3.22 -4.16
N ARG A 30 18.42 2.38 -3.51
CA ARG A 30 18.89 1.31 -2.63
C ARG A 30 18.78 0.00 -3.40
N PRO A 31 19.77 -0.90 -3.33
CA PRO A 31 19.63 -2.26 -3.85
C PRO A 31 18.50 -2.96 -3.08
N ARG A 32 17.67 -3.73 -3.80
CA ARG A 32 16.49 -4.39 -3.22
C ARG A 32 16.36 -5.79 -3.80
N THR A 33 16.08 -6.74 -2.92
CA THR A 33 15.71 -8.11 -3.29
C THR A 33 14.22 -8.23 -3.61
N HIS A 34 13.40 -7.28 -3.13
CA HIS A 34 11.95 -7.27 -3.31
C HIS A 34 11.47 -5.89 -3.77
N ASP A 35 10.40 -5.86 -4.56
CA ASP A 35 9.83 -4.62 -5.12
C ASP A 35 8.84 -3.89 -4.21
N SER A 36 8.42 -4.53 -3.11
CA SER A 36 7.49 -3.96 -2.15
C SER A 36 7.58 -4.64 -0.78
N PRO A 37 7.09 -4.01 0.31
CA PRO A 37 6.98 -4.68 1.60
C PRO A 37 5.97 -5.84 1.57
N ALA A 38 4.94 -5.77 0.72
CA ALA A 38 4.01 -6.87 0.50
C ALA A 38 4.72 -8.08 -0.11
N HIS A 39 5.51 -7.87 -1.17
CA HIS A 39 6.34 -8.91 -1.78
C HIS A 39 7.29 -9.54 -0.75
N ARG A 40 7.93 -8.74 0.10
CA ARG A 40 8.76 -9.26 1.20
C ARG A 40 8.00 -10.17 2.17
N LEU A 41 6.75 -9.84 2.49
CA LEU A 41 5.97 -10.56 3.52
C LEU A 41 5.32 -11.84 2.98
N ASN A 42 4.85 -11.83 1.74
CA ASN A 42 4.08 -12.96 1.19
C ASN A 42 4.79 -13.71 0.06
N GLY A 43 5.97 -13.25 -0.36
CA GLY A 43 6.75 -13.84 -1.47
C GLY A 43 6.14 -13.63 -2.86
N LYS A 44 5.05 -12.88 -2.99
CA LYS A 44 4.32 -12.65 -4.25
C LYS A 44 4.59 -11.24 -4.76
N ARG A 45 5.11 -11.16 -5.98
CA ARG A 45 5.26 -9.89 -6.72
C ARG A 45 3.98 -9.61 -7.50
N TYR A 46 3.26 -8.56 -7.13
CA TYR A 46 2.03 -8.15 -7.84
C TYR A 46 2.32 -7.30 -9.08
N HIS A 47 3.34 -6.44 -9.00
CA HIS A 47 3.76 -5.56 -10.09
C HIS A 47 5.24 -5.20 -9.93
N GLU A 48 5.92 -4.77 -10.98
CA GLU A 48 7.30 -4.28 -10.90
C GLU A 48 7.39 -2.89 -10.24
N HIS A 49 6.45 -2.01 -10.59
CA HIS A 49 6.36 -0.67 -10.05
C HIS A 49 5.87 -0.65 -8.59
N TRP A 50 6.65 -0.03 -7.71
CA TRP A 50 6.36 0.06 -6.27
C TRP A 50 5.00 0.70 -5.96
N LEU A 51 4.60 1.71 -6.73
CA LEU A 51 3.33 2.44 -6.53
C LEU A 51 2.12 1.55 -6.82
N HIS A 52 2.20 0.69 -7.85
CA HIS A 52 1.14 -0.27 -8.15
C HIS A 52 1.00 -1.31 -7.04
N ASN A 53 2.12 -1.76 -6.45
CA ASN A 53 2.07 -2.62 -5.27
C ASN A 53 1.42 -1.94 -4.05
N LEU A 54 1.67 -0.63 -3.84
CA LEU A 54 1.00 0.14 -2.79
C LEU A 54 -0.51 0.16 -3.02
N MET A 55 -0.95 0.57 -4.21
CA MET A 55 -2.37 0.62 -4.56
C MET A 55 -3.06 -0.74 -4.40
N ALA A 56 -2.44 -1.81 -4.89
CA ALA A 56 -2.95 -3.17 -4.73
C ALA A 56 -3.09 -3.54 -3.25
N SER A 57 -2.06 -3.28 -2.43
CA SER A 57 -2.06 -3.59 -0.99
C SER A 57 -3.14 -2.81 -0.20
N THR A 58 -3.51 -1.61 -0.66
CA THR A 58 -4.49 -0.74 0.00
C THR A 58 -5.89 -0.82 -0.61
N SER A 59 -6.06 -1.51 -1.74
CA SER A 59 -7.33 -1.61 -2.47
C SER A 59 -8.41 -2.40 -1.73
N LEU A 60 -8.01 -3.13 -0.68
CA LEU A 60 -8.85 -4.12 0.02
C LEU A 60 -9.45 -5.16 -0.93
N MET A 61 -8.92 -5.32 -2.14
CA MET A 61 -9.41 -6.25 -3.17
C MET A 61 -10.94 -6.22 -3.36
N GLY A 62 -11.56 -5.04 -3.26
CA GLY A 62 -13.01 -4.88 -3.39
C GLY A 62 -13.83 -5.28 -2.16
N PHE A 63 -13.21 -5.60 -1.02
CA PHE A 63 -13.91 -6.05 0.22
C PHE A 63 -14.97 -5.07 0.75
N ARG A 64 -14.87 -3.78 0.40
CA ARG A 64 -15.87 -2.76 0.76
C ARG A 64 -17.11 -2.76 -0.16
N ASN A 65 -17.02 -3.36 -1.34
CA ASN A 65 -18.13 -3.63 -2.24
C ASN A 65 -18.38 -5.14 -2.25
N ARG A 66 -19.18 -5.63 -1.29
CA ARG A 66 -19.55 -7.06 -1.20
C ARG A 66 -20.48 -7.54 -2.30
N VAL A 67 -20.88 -6.67 -3.24
CA VAL A 67 -21.58 -7.09 -4.44
C VAL A 67 -20.55 -7.80 -5.32
N PRO A 68 -20.67 -9.11 -5.56
CA PRO A 68 -19.77 -9.77 -6.49
C PRO A 68 -19.91 -9.08 -7.84
N ALA A 69 -18.77 -8.71 -8.46
CA ALA A 69 -18.78 -8.42 -9.89
C ALA A 69 -19.36 -9.67 -10.55
N ILE A 70 -20.49 -9.50 -11.22
CA ILE A 70 -21.37 -10.56 -11.73
C ILE A 70 -20.56 -11.60 -12.53
N ARG A 71 -21.00 -12.87 -12.42
CA ARG A 71 -20.47 -14.10 -13.07
C ARG A 71 -19.99 -13.91 -14.51
#